data_AF-A0ABD7AWQ8-F1
#
_entry.id   AF-A0ABD7AWQ8-F1
#
_cell.length_a   1.000
_cell.length_b   1.000
_cell.length_c   1.000
_cell.angle_alpha   90.00
_cell.angle_beta   90.00
_cell.angle_gamma   90.00
#
_symmetry.space_group_name_H-M   'P 1'
#
loop_
_entity.id
_entity.type
_entity.pdbx_description
1 polymer ?
#
loop_
_entity_poly.entity_id
_entity_poly.type
_entity_poly.pdbx_seq_one_letter_code
_entity_poly.pdbx_strand_id
1 'polypeptide(L)' 'MKTLLIIPAVLALSACSGILERQSPVCTATAIVGGQEMSVSIYGVRKVANQTQYQAGYPFNWKWVSKTNFIRTTCQ' A
#
# COMPACT_ATOMS: atom_id res chain seq x y z
N MET A 1 -41.33 -34.06 -9.25
CA MET A 1 -40.50 -33.71 -8.08
C MET A 1 -39.08 -33.48 -8.57
N LYS A 2 -38.71 -32.23 -8.90
CA LYS A 2 -37.52 -31.93 -9.74
C LYS A 2 -36.88 -30.59 -9.38
N THR A 3 -36.84 -30.26 -8.10
CA THR A 3 -36.31 -28.98 -7.58
C THR A 3 -35.65 -29.21 -6.23
N LEU A 4 -34.52 -29.92 -6.20
CA LEU A 4 -33.74 -30.15 -4.97
C LEU A 4 -32.23 -30.05 -5.18
N LEU A 5 -31.78 -29.41 -6.27
CA LEU A 5 -30.36 -29.31 -6.64
C LEU A 5 -29.90 -27.87 -6.96
N ILE A 6 -30.52 -26.85 -6.35
CA ILE A 6 -30.16 -25.44 -6.63
C ILE A 6 -29.51 -24.76 -5.42
N ILE A 7 -29.58 -25.36 -4.23
CA ILE A 7 -29.18 -24.71 -2.98
C ILE A 7 -27.65 -24.68 -2.72
N PRO A 8 -26.81 -25.67 -3.12
CA PRO A 8 -25.39 -25.62 -2.73
C PRO A 8 -24.54 -24.68 -3.59
N ALA A 9 -25.04 -24.21 -4.75
CA ALA A 9 -24.26 -23.41 -5.69
C ALA A 9 -24.04 -21.96 -5.25
N VAL A 10 -24.88 -21.41 -4.36
CA VAL A 10 -24.84 -19.99 -3.96
C VAL A 10 -23.77 -19.73 -2.88
N LEU A 11 -23.40 -20.74 -2.10
CA LEU A 11 -22.41 -20.62 -1.01
C LEU A 11 -20.95 -20.59 -1.49
N ALA A 12 -20.67 -20.97 -2.73
CA ALA A 12 -19.31 -20.98 -3.29
C ALA A 12 -18.85 -19.61 -3.82
N LEU A 13 -19.71 -18.59 -3.81
CA LEU A 13 -19.42 -17.27 -4.39
C LEU A 13 -18.83 -16.25 -3.39
N SER A 14 -18.64 -16.60 -2.11
CA SER A 14 -18.20 -15.66 -1.06
C SER A 14 -16.68 -15.54 -0.85
N ALA A 15 -15.85 -16.11 -1.73
CA ALA A 15 -14.39 -16.13 -1.56
C ALA A 15 -13.60 -15.03 -2.30
N CYS A 16 -14.27 -14.04 -2.90
CA CYS A 16 -13.62 -12.96 -3.67
C CYS A 16 -13.40 -11.66 -2.88
N SER A 17 -13.28 -11.71 -1.56
CA SER A 17 -12.66 -10.62 -0.80
C SER A 17 -11.25 -11.08 -0.46
N GLY A 18 -10.36 -10.97 -1.45
CA GLY A 18 -8.92 -11.08 -1.20
C GLY A 18 -8.62 -10.20 -0.01
N ILE A 19 -8.16 -10.83 1.08
CA ILE A 19 -7.73 -10.11 2.26
C ILE A 19 -6.62 -9.19 1.77
N LEU A 20 -6.95 -7.90 1.62
CA LEU A 20 -5.98 -6.89 1.29
C LEU A 20 -5.16 -6.78 2.58
N GLU A 21 -4.14 -7.63 2.68
CA GLU A 21 -3.22 -7.70 3.80
C GLU A 21 -2.81 -6.25 4.05
N ARG A 22 -3.33 -5.64 5.12
CA ARG A 22 -2.99 -4.25 5.48
C ARG A 22 -1.52 -4.30 5.84
N GLN A 23 -0.65 -4.12 4.84
CA GLN A 23 0.78 -4.02 5.07
C GLN A 23 0.95 -2.89 6.07
N SER A 24 1.48 -3.22 7.25
CA SER A 24 1.89 -2.20 8.19
C SER A 24 3.03 -1.40 7.54
N PRO A 25 3.04 -0.07 7.70
CA PRO A 25 4.15 0.72 7.20
C PRO A 25 5.44 0.29 7.91
N VAL A 26 6.50 0.16 7.14
CA VAL A 26 7.85 -0.19 7.62
C VAL A 26 8.45 0.99 8.38
N CYS A 27 8.17 2.21 7.92
CA CYS A 27 8.68 3.44 8.48
C CYS A 27 7.80 4.63 8.03
N THR A 28 8.16 5.82 8.49
CA THR A 28 7.53 7.08 8.11
C THR A 28 8.54 8.04 7.48
N ALA A 29 8.05 8.91 6.61
CA ALA A 29 8.84 9.98 6.02
C ALA A 29 8.03 11.28 6.00
N THR A 30 8.71 12.41 6.00
CA THR A 30 8.08 13.72 5.91
C THR A 30 8.31 14.28 4.52
N ALA A 31 7.24 14.65 3.82
CA ALA A 31 7.30 15.32 2.52
C ALA A 31 6.67 16.72 2.61
N ILE A 32 7.08 17.63 1.72
CA ILE A 32 6.42 18.93 1.56
C ILE A 32 5.40 18.81 0.44
N VAL A 33 4.12 19.03 0.74
CA VAL A 33 3.02 18.96 -0.24
C VAL A 33 2.17 20.20 -0.07
N GLY A 34 2.01 20.97 -1.15
CA GLY A 34 1.30 22.27 -1.08
C GLY A 34 1.95 23.27 -0.13
N GLY A 35 3.27 23.16 0.12
CA GLY A 35 4.00 24.02 1.06
C GLY A 35 3.90 23.61 2.54
N GLN A 36 3.19 22.52 2.87
CA GLN A 36 3.06 22.02 4.23
C GLN A 36 3.82 20.70 4.41
N GLU A 37 4.40 20.50 5.60
CA GLU A 37 4.99 19.22 5.98
C GLU A 37 3.88 18.20 6.25
N MET A 38 3.98 17.03 5.60
CA MET A 38 3.07 15.92 5.81
C MET A 38 3.84 14.64 6.11
N SER A 39 3.33 13.89 7.09
CA SER A 39 3.82 12.54 7.39
C SER A 39 3.26 11.54 6.39
N VAL A 40 4.14 10.72 5.84
CA VAL A 40 3.88 9.76 4.78
C VAL A 40 4.33 8.39 5.25
N SER A 41 3.39 7.45 5.26
CA SER A 41 3.66 6.04 5.55
C SER A 41 4.45 5.39 4.41
N ILE A 42 5.55 4.73 4.73
CA ILE A 42 6.40 4.00 3.79
C ILE A 42 6.17 2.50 3.96
N TYR A 43 5.85 1.80 2.87
CA TYR A 43 5.52 0.36 2.87
C TYR A 43 6.64 -0.52 2.30
N GLY A 44 7.67 0.09 1.72
CA GLY A 44 8.81 -0.63 1.16
C GLY A 44 9.98 0.29 0.85
N VAL A 45 11.18 -0.26 0.91
CA VAL A 45 12.43 0.43 0.58
C VAL A 45 13.18 -0.41 -0.44
N ARG A 46 13.68 0.21 -1.52
CA ARG A 46 14.49 -0.46 -2.53
C ARG A 46 15.60 0.45 -3.05
N LYS A 47 16.61 -0.14 -3.69
CA LYS A 47 17.68 0.59 -4.38
C LYS A 47 17.59 0.30 -5.88
N VAL A 48 17.48 1.34 -6.70
CA VAL A 48 17.43 1.26 -8.17
C VAL A 48 18.46 2.23 -8.72
N ALA A 49 19.38 1.76 -9.58
CA ALA A 49 20.44 2.60 -10.16
C ALA A 49 21.20 3.43 -9.11
N ASN A 50 21.60 2.79 -8.01
CA ASN A 50 22.26 3.42 -6.85
C ASN A 50 21.45 4.46 -6.06
N GLN A 51 20.17 4.67 -6.38
CA GLN A 51 19.28 5.57 -5.64
C GLN A 51 18.29 4.80 -4.77
N THR A 52 18.07 5.26 -3.55
CA THR A 52 17.04 4.71 -2.66
C THR A 52 15.66 5.24 -3.04
N GLN A 53 14.69 4.33 -3.22
CA GLN A 53 13.29 4.64 -3.48
C GLN A 53 12.42 4.06 -2.37
N TYR A 54 11.38 4.80 -2.01
CA TYR A 54 10.39 4.43 -1.01
C TYR A 54 9.04 4.19 -1.69
N GLN A 55 8.39 3.09 -1.33
CA GLN A 55 6.99 2.87 -1.69
C GLN A 55 6.12 3.66 -0.73
N ALA A 56 5.71 4.84 -1.15
CA ALA A 56 5.05 5.82 -0.30
C ALA A 56 3.53 5.75 -0.46
N GLY A 57 2.80 5.75 0.67
CA GLY A 57 1.34 5.82 0.71
C GLY A 57 0.80 7.16 0.25
N TYR A 58 -0.36 7.58 0.79
CA TYR A 58 -0.89 8.91 0.52
C TYR A 58 0.14 10.01 0.88
N PRO A 59 0.32 11.05 0.03
CA PRO A 59 -0.41 11.36 -1.21
C PRO A 59 0.19 10.77 -2.49
N PHE A 60 1.22 9.92 -2.38
CA PHE A 60 1.96 9.36 -3.51
C PHE A 60 1.33 8.10 -4.13
N ASN A 61 0.17 7.65 -3.63
CA ASN A 61 -0.63 6.55 -4.18
C ASN A 61 0.16 5.22 -4.34
N TRP A 62 0.92 4.83 -3.32
CA TRP A 62 1.70 3.58 -3.27
C TRP A 62 2.76 3.46 -4.39
N LYS A 63 3.13 4.59 -4.99
CA LYS A 63 4.20 4.66 -5.99
C LYS A 63 5.57 4.60 -5.34
N TRP A 64 6.54 4.14 -6.13
CA TRP A 64 7.95 4.24 -5.78
C TRP A 64 8.45 5.64 -6.07
N VAL A 65 8.88 6.34 -5.02
CA VAL A 65 9.32 7.74 -5.07
C VAL A 65 10.75 7.81 -4.53
N SER A 66 11.60 8.61 -5.14
CA SER A 66 12.97 8.81 -4.67
C SER A 66 13.00 9.36 -3.23
N LYS A 67 13.93 8.86 -2.39
CA LYS A 67 14.20 9.38 -1.03
C LYS A 67 14.34 10.91 -1.01
N THR A 68 14.82 11.51 -2.11
CA THR A 68 15.03 12.96 -2.24
C THR A 68 13.74 13.79 -2.24
N ASN A 69 12.57 13.19 -2.39
CA ASN A 69 11.28 13.89 -2.27
C ASN A 69 10.83 14.07 -0.80
N PHE A 70 11.58 13.50 0.14
CA PHE A 70 11.30 13.57 1.57
C PHE A 70 12.38 14.39 2.26
N ILE A 71 11.96 15.27 3.16
CA ILE A 71 12.87 16.13 3.94
C ILE A 71 13.40 15.40 5.19
N ARG A 72 12.64 14.42 5.70
CA ARG A 72 12.99 13.60 6.87
C ARG A 72 12.47 12.18 6.68
N THR A 73 13.12 11.20 7.28
CA THR A 73 12.71 9.79 7.21
C THR A 73 13.19 9.03 8.44
N THR A 74 12.38 8.08 8.91
CA THR A 74 12.71 7.15 10.01
C THR A 74 13.16 5.78 9.49
N CYS A 75 13.26 5.62 8.16
CA CYS A 75 13.69 4.38 7.52
C CYS A 75 15.20 4.18 7.72
N GLN A 76 15.61 2.98 8.14
CA GLN A 76 17.01 2.55 8.32
C GLN A 76 17.61 2.01 7.03
#